data_AF-C5BTE6-F1
#
_entry.id   AF-C5BTE6-F1
#
_cell.length_a   1.000
_cell.length_b   1.000
_cell.length_c   1.000
_cell.angle_alpha   90.00
_cell.angle_beta   90.00
_cell.angle_gamma   90.00
#
_symmetry.space_group_name_H-M   'P 1'
#
loop_
_entity.id
_entity.type
_entity.pdbx_description
1 polymer ?
#
loop_
_entity_poly.entity_id
_entity_poly.type
_entity_poly.pdbx_seq_one_letter_code
_entity_poly.pdbx_strand_id
1 'polypeptide(L)'
;MDGFNYITQLEGDLKACITLCSHEKNAGYWNMRVQLFYENQPAGVASFNLHGYSQEEAESVAKNFNTNAYLMREIDEYLWGDSD
;
A
#
# COMPACT_ATOMS: atom_id res chain seq x y z
N MET A 1 10.26 -12.94 10.50
CA MET A 1 9.78 -11.73 9.82
C MET A 1 9.51 -12.04 8.36
N ASP A 2 8.41 -12.74 8.09
CA ASP A 2 7.88 -12.90 6.73
C ASP A 2 7.06 -11.64 6.44
N GLY A 3 7.66 -10.74 5.68
CA GLY A 3 7.01 -9.54 5.19
C GLY A 3 6.76 -9.69 3.70
N PHE A 4 5.51 -9.62 3.28
CA PHE A 4 5.18 -9.71 1.86
C PHE A 4 5.35 -8.33 1.23
N ASN A 5 6.12 -8.25 0.15
CA ASN A 5 6.33 -6.99 -0.56
C ASN A 5 5.74 -7.10 -1.96
N TYR A 6 4.67 -6.35 -2.20
CA TYR A 6 4.00 -6.27 -3.49
C TYR A 6 4.37 -4.96 -4.15
N ILE A 7 4.97 -5.04 -5.32
CA ILE A 7 5.22 -3.85 -6.14
C ILE A 7 4.20 -3.89 -7.27
N THR A 8 3.34 -2.87 -7.30
CA THR A 8 2.36 -2.69 -8.36
C THR A 8 2.72 -1.44 -9.14
N GLN A 9 2.62 -1.52 -10.47
CA GLN A 9 2.73 -0.35 -11.33
C GLN A 9 1.31 0.19 -11.56
N LEU A 10 1.05 1.42 -11.15
CA LEU A 10 -0.28 2.04 -11.27
C LEU A 10 -0.47 2.56 -12.70
N GLU A 11 0.04 3.75 -13.00
CA GLU A 11 -0.07 4.38 -14.32
C GLU A 11 1.25 5.06 -14.71
N GLY A 12 1.67 4.86 -15.97
CA GLY A 12 2.92 5.41 -16.49
C GLY A 12 4.14 4.97 -15.66
N ASP A 13 4.86 5.96 -15.12
CA ASP A 13 6.03 5.80 -14.25
C ASP A 13 5.69 5.73 -12.74
N LEU A 14 4.41 5.74 -12.38
CA LEU A 14 3.97 5.63 -10.99
C LEU A 14 3.97 4.16 -10.53
N LYS A 15 4.71 3.89 -9.45
CA LYS A 15 4.82 2.58 -8.80
C LYS A 15 4.39 2.68 -7.35
N ALA A 16 3.56 1.75 -6.90
CA ALA A 16 3.25 1.58 -5.48
C ALA A 16 3.96 0.33 -4.95
N CYS A 17 4.77 0.52 -3.92
CA CYS A 17 5.42 -0.53 -3.16
C CYS A 17 4.65 -0.75 -1.86
N ILE A 18 4.00 -1.89 -1.76
CA ILE A 18 3.15 -2.28 -0.64
C ILE A 18 3.91 -3.32 0.16
N THR A 19 4.26 -2.98 1.39
CA THR A 19 4.91 -3.87 2.35
C THR A 19 3.90 -4.28 3.40
N LEU A 20 3.61 -5.57 3.48
CA LEU A 20 2.83 -6.18 4.54
C LEU A 20 3.77 -6.82 5.55
N CYS A 21 3.77 -6.29 6.77
CA CYS A 21 4.47 -6.88 7.90
C CYS A 21 3.47 -7.51 8.85
N SER A 22 3.60 -8.83 9.04
CA SER A 22 2.94 -9.53 10.14
C SER A 22 3.67 -9.23 11.45
N HIS A 23 2.93 -8.87 12.49
CA HIS A 23 3.50 -8.72 13.82
C HIS A 23 3.49 -10.08 14.55
N GLU A 24 4.62 -10.79 14.57
CA GLU A 24 4.73 -12.13 15.18
C GLU A 24 4.28 -12.17 16.67
N LYS A 25 4.30 -11.04 17.39
CA LYS A 25 3.85 -10.99 18.80
C LYS A 25 2.34 -10.80 19.02
N ASN A 26 1.58 -10.43 18.00
CA ASN A 26 0.13 -10.24 18.11
C ASN A 26 -0.53 -10.92 16.91
N ALA A 27 -1.05 -12.13 17.13
CA ALA A 27 -1.87 -12.82 16.14
C ALA A 27 -3.04 -11.89 15.74
N GLY A 28 -3.01 -11.39 14.50
CA GLY A 28 -4.00 -10.44 13.97
C GLY A 28 -3.54 -8.99 13.83
N TYR A 29 -2.28 -8.64 14.14
CA TYR A 29 -1.76 -7.31 13.84
C TYR A 29 -0.95 -7.32 12.53
N TRP A 30 -1.56 -6.83 11.46
CA TRP A 30 -0.88 -6.61 10.19
C TRP A 30 -0.66 -5.13 9.98
N ASN A 31 0.54 -4.76 9.53
CA ASN A 31 0.84 -3.40 9.13
C ASN A 31 1.08 -3.39 7.62
N MET A 32 0.26 -2.63 6.90
CA MET A 32 0.37 -2.42 5.47
C MET A 32 0.95 -1.04 5.23
N ARG A 33 2.20 -0.99 4.79
CA ARG A 33 2.83 0.24 4.34
C ARG A 33 2.74 0.33 2.83
N VAL A 34 2.27 1.43 2.30
CA VAL A 34 2.21 1.71 0.87
C VAL A 34 3.11 2.90 0.58
N GLN A 35 4.13 2.70 -0.25
CA GLN A 35 5.05 3.73 -0.66
C GLN A 35 4.91 3.97 -2.16
N LEU A 36 4.53 5.18 -2.52
CA LEU A 36 4.38 5.62 -3.89
C LEU A 36 5.71 6.18 -4.40
N PHE A 37 6.05 5.80 -5.62
CA PHE A 37 7.21 6.27 -6.34
C PHE A 37 6.76 6.79 -7.70
N TYR A 38 7.01 8.07 -7.97
CA TYR A 38 6.75 8.71 -9.25
C TYR A 38 8.09 9.15 -9.85
N GLU A 39 8.41 8.76 -11.08
CA GLU A 39 9.68 9.10 -11.75
C GLU A 39 10.95 8.79 -10.91
N ASN A 40 10.97 7.66 -10.21
CA ASN A 40 12.02 7.28 -9.25
C ASN A 40 12.16 8.19 -8.02
N GLN A 41 11.24 9.12 -7.80
CA GLN A 41 11.15 9.92 -6.58
C GLN A 41 10.05 9.37 -5.66
N PRO A 42 10.28 9.31 -4.33
CA PRO A 42 9.23 8.95 -3.39
C PRO A 42 8.17 10.05 -3.39
N ALA A 43 7.00 9.73 -3.93
CA ALA A 43 5.90 10.67 -4.07
C ALA A 43 5.03 10.71 -2.80
N GLY A 44 5.05 9.63 -2.01
CA GLY A 44 4.31 9.58 -0.74
C GLY A 44 4.45 8.24 -0.04
N VAL A 45 4.12 8.21 1.24
CA VAL A 45 4.04 6.98 2.01
C VAL A 45 2.81 7.01 2.91
N ALA A 46 1.98 5.98 2.78
CA ALA A 46 0.84 5.73 3.64
C ALA A 46 1.10 4.46 4.46
N SER A 47 0.60 4.41 5.69
CA SER A 47 0.70 3.24 6.55
C SER A 47 -0.66 2.95 7.15
N PHE A 48 -1.14 1.73 6.97
CA PHE A 48 -2.45 1.27 7.40
C PHE A 48 -2.28 0.10 8.37
N ASN A 49 -2.98 0.18 9.50
CA ASN A 49 -3.00 -0.90 10.46
C ASN A 49 -4.19 -1.80 10.16
N LEU A 50 -3.91 -3.00 9.64
CA LEU A 50 -4.87 -4.05 9.34
C LEU A 50 -5.06 -4.94 10.58
N HIS A 51 -5.64 -4.36 11.63
CA HIS A 51 -5.95 -5.10 12.85
C HIS A 51 -7.12 -6.07 12.62
N GLY A 52 -6.94 -7.34 12.95
CA GLY A 52 -7.95 -8.39 12.79
C GLY A 52 -8.01 -9.01 11.39
N TYR A 53 -7.16 -8.56 10.46
CA TYR A 53 -7.07 -9.16 9.12
C TYR A 53 -6.27 -10.46 9.18
N SER A 54 -6.71 -11.45 8.42
CA SER A 54 -5.91 -12.64 8.12
C SER A 54 -4.86 -12.31 7.07
N GLN A 55 -3.83 -13.15 6.98
CA GLN A 55 -2.80 -13.03 5.93
C GLN A 55 -3.45 -12.91 4.54
N GLU A 56 -4.36 -13.82 4.20
CA GLU A 56 -5.04 -13.87 2.89
C GLU A 56 -5.83 -12.59 2.58
N GLU A 57 -6.45 -11.99 3.61
CA GLU A 57 -7.22 -10.75 3.48
C GLU A 57 -6.28 -9.56 3.23
N ALA A 58 -5.19 -9.48 4.01
CA ALA A 58 -4.18 -8.45 3.84
C ALA A 58 -3.51 -8.55 2.46
N GLU A 59 -3.13 -9.76 2.04
CA GLU A 59 -2.60 -10.04 0.70
C GLU A 59 -3.61 -9.66 -0.39
N SER A 60 -4.90 -9.95 -0.20
CA SER A 60 -5.95 -9.58 -1.15
C SER A 60 -6.10 -8.07 -1.28
N VAL A 61 -6.01 -7.31 -0.18
CA VAL A 61 -6.01 -5.84 -0.20
C VAL A 61 -4.77 -5.30 -0.93
N ALA A 62 -3.58 -5.82 -0.61
CA ALA A 62 -2.34 -5.41 -1.27
C ALA A 62 -2.33 -5.74 -2.77
N LYS A 63 -2.81 -6.92 -3.14
CA LYS A 63 -2.86 -7.37 -4.54
C LYS A 63 -3.90 -6.62 -5.36
N ASN A 64 -5.04 -6.28 -4.76
CA ASN A 64 -6.09 -5.50 -5.40
C ASN A 64 -5.91 -3.98 -5.25
N PHE A 65 -4.78 -3.52 -4.72
CA PHE A 65 -4.54 -2.08 -4.55
C PHE A 65 -4.67 -1.30 -5.86
N ASN A 66 -4.13 -1.84 -6.96
CA ASN A 66 -4.20 -1.26 -8.30
C ASN A 66 -5.60 -1.35 -8.93
N THR A 67 -6.34 -2.41 -8.62
CA THR A 67 -7.67 -2.65 -9.20
C THR A 67 -8.80 -1.94 -8.45
N ASN A 68 -8.52 -1.40 -7.27
CA ASN A 68 -9.46 -0.60 -6.50
C ASN A 68 -9.45 0.85 -6.98
N ALA A 69 -10.42 1.21 -7.82
CA ALA A 69 -10.61 2.58 -8.31
C ALA A 69 -10.74 3.62 -7.19
N TYR A 70 -11.23 3.24 -6.00
CA TYR A 70 -11.28 4.13 -4.83
C TYR A 70 -9.89 4.43 -4.28
N LEU A 71 -9.05 3.40 -4.09
CA LEU A 71 -7.67 3.57 -3.64
C LEU A 71 -6.85 4.33 -4.68
N MET A 72 -7.03 4.02 -5.97
CA MET A 72 -6.42 4.79 -7.05
C MET A 72 -6.81 6.28 -6.97
N ARG A 73 -8.08 6.59 -6.74
CA ARG A 73 -8.54 7.98 -6.56
C ARG A 73 -7.99 8.64 -5.32
N GLU A 74 -7.93 7.96 -4.18
CA GLU A 74 -7.33 8.54 -2.96
C GLU A 74 -5.84 8.82 -3.16
N ILE A 75 -5.14 7.98 -3.92
CA ILE A 75 -3.73 8.17 -4.25
C ILE A 75 -3.55 9.32 -5.24
N ASP A 76 -4.40 9.42 -6.25
CA ASP A 76 -4.41 10.54 -7.18
C ASP A 76 -4.71 11.86 -6.45
N GLU A 77 -5.72 11.88 -5.56
CA GLU A 77 -6.02 13.04 -4.69
C GLU A 77 -4.87 13.33 -3.71
N TYR A 78 -4.18 12.32 -3.17
CA TYR A 78 -3.02 12.53 -2.29
C TYR A 78 -1.83 13.14 -3.05
N LEU A 79 -1.58 12.67 -4.28
CA LEU A 79 -0.51 13.17 -5.14
C LEU A 79 -0.81 14.56 -5.68
N TRP A 80 -2.07 14.84 -5.99
CA TRP A 80 -2.51 16.10 -6.58
C TRP A 80 -2.91 17.15 -5.52
N GLY A 81 -3.27 16.72 -4.31
CA GLY A 81 -3.78 17.56 -3.23
C GLY A 81 -2.73 18.39 -2.50
N ASP A 82 -1.43 18.09 -2.67
CA ASP A 82 -0.31 18.88 -2.11
C ASP A 82 0.12 19.98 -3.10
N SER A 83 -0.83 20.80 -3.54
CA SER A 83 -0.56 22.03 -4.30
C SER A 83 -1.41 23.17 -3.74
N ASP A 84 -1.03 23.63 -2.54
CA ASP A 84 -1.25 25.00 -2.07
C ASP A 84 0.08 25.61 -1.60
#